data_AF-A0AAV1TU32-F1
#
_entry.id   AF-A0AAV1TU32-F1
#
_cell.length_a   1.000
_cell.length_b   1.000
_cell.length_c   1.000
_cell.angle_alpha   90.00
_cell.angle_beta   90.00
_cell.angle_gamma   90.00
#
_symmetry.space_group_name_H-M   'P 1'
#
loop_
_entity.id
_entity.type
_entity.pdbx_description
1 polymer ?
#
loop_
_entity_poly.entity_id
_entity_poly.type
_entity_poly.pdbx_seq_one_letter_code
_entity_poly.pdbx_strand_id
1 'polypeptide(L)'
;MPTASQRKLNIRIFNGTERYKGLGSGFFDWGSTFMRAVSLAEALCGFLWTEDVKVDRLGHSLAGSAERYYHKQVDTWWVQQPRLEHVMDQLHLTFKTTITASQAMKLFMEKKEARRTWAEHFHYVVAVSDARGGTDSLVLDNIVHHVSPDLMNVMQAKYDPTRLDYLRHAEELAHFAQ
;
A
#
# COMPACT_ATOMS: atom_id res chain seq x y z
N MET A 1 -9.92 0.68 30.27
CA MET A 1 -8.65 0.72 29.50
C MET A 1 -8.20 -0.70 29.22
N PRO A 2 -7.78 -1.04 27.99
CA PRO A 2 -7.31 -2.38 27.66
C PRO A 2 -6.01 -2.72 28.40
N THR A 3 -5.88 -3.99 28.81
CA THR A 3 -4.66 -4.53 29.41
C THR A 3 -3.50 -4.56 28.39
N ALA A 4 -2.27 -4.76 28.87
CA ALA A 4 -1.09 -4.83 28.00
C ALA A 4 -1.19 -5.95 26.95
N SER A 5 -1.79 -7.10 27.30
CA SER A 5 -2.03 -8.20 26.36
C SER A 5 -3.09 -7.85 25.33
N GLN A 6 -4.17 -7.18 25.74
CA GLN A 6 -5.24 -6.73 24.85
C GLN A 6 -4.77 -5.67 23.84
N ARG A 7 -3.80 -4.83 24.20
CA ARG A 7 -3.22 -3.80 23.31
C ARG A 7 -2.28 -4.34 22.23
N LYS A 8 -1.97 -5.64 22.22
CA LYS A 8 -1.02 -6.21 21.26
C LYS A 8 -1.68 -6.37 19.88
N LEU A 9 -1.23 -5.58 18.93
CA LEU A 9 -1.58 -5.73 17.51
C LEU A 9 -0.48 -6.49 16.78
N ASN A 10 -0.86 -7.56 16.07
CA ASN A 10 0.03 -8.29 15.16
C ASN A 10 0.06 -7.58 13.81
N ILE A 11 0.81 -6.48 13.72
CA ILE A 11 1.00 -5.71 12.50
C ILE A 11 2.49 -5.55 12.20
N ARG A 12 2.83 -5.49 10.90
CA ARG A 12 4.19 -5.16 10.46
C ARG A 12 4.56 -3.76 10.95
N ILE A 13 5.81 -3.55 11.36
CA ILE A 13 6.32 -2.20 11.65
C ILE A 13 6.42 -1.38 10.35
N PHE A 14 6.01 -0.11 10.41
CA PHE A 14 6.18 0.83 9.30
C PHE A 14 7.35 1.78 9.59
N ASN A 15 8.33 1.80 8.71
CA ASN A 15 9.55 2.60 8.88
C ASN A 15 9.63 3.81 7.91
N GLY A 16 8.67 3.94 6.99
CA GLY A 16 8.68 4.98 5.96
C GLY A 16 9.64 4.73 4.79
N THR A 17 10.27 3.55 4.69
CA THR A 17 11.17 3.25 3.56
C THR A 17 10.37 2.86 2.32
N GLU A 18 10.71 3.46 1.18
CA GLU A 18 10.12 3.09 -0.10
C GLU A 18 10.72 1.78 -0.62
N ARG A 19 9.86 0.82 -0.96
CA ARG A 19 10.28 -0.41 -1.64
C ARG A 19 10.72 -0.13 -3.08
N TYR A 20 10.00 0.77 -3.74
CA TYR A 20 10.30 1.26 -5.08
C TYR A 20 10.49 2.77 -5.00
N LYS A 21 11.71 3.22 -5.24
CA LYS A 21 12.10 4.62 -5.08
C LYS A 21 11.20 5.53 -5.94
N GLY A 22 10.60 6.54 -5.31
CA GLY A 22 9.72 7.52 -5.95
C GLY A 22 8.27 7.07 -6.11
N LEU A 23 7.89 5.88 -5.62
CA LEU A 23 6.51 5.39 -5.67
C LEU A 23 5.82 5.37 -4.30
N GLY A 24 6.46 5.96 -3.29
CA GLY A 24 5.92 6.00 -1.94
C GLY A 24 6.25 4.74 -1.13
N SER A 25 5.92 4.83 0.14
CA SER A 25 6.26 3.83 1.16
C SER A 25 5.12 2.84 1.46
N GLY A 26 3.97 2.99 0.80
CA GLY A 26 2.79 2.15 1.01
C GLY A 26 2.08 2.42 2.34
N PHE A 27 2.13 3.65 2.86
CA PHE A 27 1.49 3.99 4.13
C PHE A 27 -0.03 3.78 4.10
N PHE A 28 -0.70 4.02 2.96
CA PHE A 28 -2.15 3.86 2.86
C PHE A 28 -2.61 2.42 3.16
N ASP A 29 -2.00 1.43 2.50
CA ASP A 29 -2.36 0.02 2.70
C ASP A 29 -1.99 -0.48 4.10
N TRP A 30 -0.81 -0.07 4.55
CA TRP A 30 -0.35 -0.38 5.90
C TRP A 30 -1.29 0.22 6.94
N GLY A 31 -1.69 1.48 6.75
CA GLY A 31 -2.60 2.21 7.65
C GLY A 31 -4.00 1.62 7.67
N SER A 32 -4.52 1.19 6.51
CA SER A 32 -5.78 0.46 6.42
C SER A 32 -5.72 -0.88 7.19
N THR A 33 -4.57 -1.56 7.12
CA THR A 33 -4.32 -2.79 7.89
C THR A 33 -4.26 -2.50 9.40
N PHE A 34 -3.65 -1.37 9.79
CA PHE A 34 -3.61 -0.92 11.19
C PHE A 34 -5.01 -0.65 11.73
N MET A 35 -5.82 0.12 11.01
CA MET A 35 -7.20 0.42 11.40
C MET A 35 -8.02 -0.86 11.58
N ARG A 36 -7.91 -1.80 10.63
CA ARG A 36 -8.58 -3.11 10.73
C ARG A 36 -8.11 -3.92 11.94
N ALA A 37 -6.80 -3.90 12.23
CA ALA A 37 -6.25 -4.60 13.39
C ALA A 37 -6.77 -4.02 14.71
N VAL A 38 -6.91 -2.68 14.82
CA VAL A 38 -7.54 -2.02 15.96
C VAL A 38 -8.99 -2.47 16.11
N SER A 39 -9.79 -2.41 15.03
CA SER A 39 -11.21 -2.82 15.07
C SER A 39 -11.38 -4.28 15.50
N LEU A 40 -10.53 -5.19 15.00
CA LEU A 40 -10.55 -6.59 15.42
C LEU A 40 -10.18 -6.76 16.89
N ALA A 41 -9.19 -6.02 17.39
CA ALA A 41 -8.78 -6.09 18.79
C ALA A 41 -9.87 -5.54 19.73
N GLU A 42 -10.54 -4.44 19.36
CA GLU A 42 -11.70 -3.90 20.08
C GLU A 42 -12.85 -4.90 20.13
N ALA A 43 -13.16 -5.55 19.00
CA ALA A 43 -14.19 -6.58 18.91
C ALA A 43 -13.88 -7.79 19.81
N LEU A 44 -12.63 -8.25 19.84
CA LEU A 44 -12.20 -9.37 20.69
C LEU A 44 -12.23 -9.03 22.18
N CYS A 45 -11.97 -7.77 22.54
CA CYS A 45 -12.02 -7.31 23.93
C CYS A 45 -13.44 -6.95 24.40
N GLY A 46 -14.38 -6.77 23.46
CA GLY A 46 -15.77 -6.41 23.74
C GLY A 46 -15.98 -4.93 24.09
N PHE A 47 -15.01 -4.06 23.81
CA PHE A 47 -15.13 -2.62 24.04
C PHE A 47 -14.22 -1.81 23.11
N LEU A 48 -14.63 -0.57 22.86
CA LEU A 48 -13.84 0.39 22.09
C LEU A 48 -12.67 0.95 22.94
N TRP A 49 -11.51 1.07 22.32
CA TRP A 49 -10.35 1.73 22.90
C TRP A 49 -10.54 3.24 22.82
N THR A 50 -9.95 3.97 23.76
CA THR A 50 -9.90 5.43 23.67
C THR A 50 -8.95 5.86 22.56
N GLU A 51 -9.17 7.05 22.01
CA GLU A 51 -8.33 7.57 20.94
C GLU A 51 -6.86 7.71 21.36
N ASP A 52 -6.58 8.07 22.62
CA ASP A 52 -5.20 8.12 23.15
C ASP A 52 -4.51 6.75 23.08
N VAL A 53 -5.23 5.68 23.46
CA VAL A 53 -4.68 4.31 23.43
C VAL A 53 -4.41 3.87 21.99
N LYS A 54 -5.29 4.26 21.06
CA LYS A 54 -5.13 3.97 19.65
C LYS A 54 -3.92 4.70 19.04
N VAL A 55 -3.75 5.98 19.37
CA VAL A 55 -2.63 6.80 18.90
C VAL A 55 -1.32 6.35 19.53
N ASP A 56 -1.28 6.03 20.82
CA ASP A 56 -0.13 5.39 21.49
C ASP A 56 0.27 4.09 20.75
N ARG A 57 -0.73 3.26 20.42
CA ARG A 57 -0.47 2.02 19.69
C ARG A 57 0.04 2.25 18.27
N LEU A 58 -0.43 3.31 17.60
CA LEU A 58 0.09 3.72 16.30
C LEU A 58 1.57 4.06 16.40
N GLY A 59 1.98 4.88 17.39
CA GLY A 59 3.38 5.22 17.62
C GLY A 59 4.28 3.98 17.79
N HIS A 60 3.83 3.01 18.58
CA HIS A 60 4.54 1.72 18.76
C HIS A 60 4.61 0.83 17.51
N SER A 61 3.81 1.12 16.48
CA SER A 61 3.81 0.39 15.21
C SER A 61 4.65 1.08 14.14
N LEU A 62 5.27 2.22 14.47
CA LEU A 62 6.20 2.96 13.63
C LEU A 62 7.65 2.69 14.05
N ALA A 63 8.59 2.86 13.13
CA ALA A 63 10.02 2.89 13.42
C ALA A 63 10.76 3.90 12.54
N GLY A 64 12.04 4.14 12.85
CA GLY A 64 12.95 4.85 11.96
C GLY A 64 12.52 6.29 11.69
N SER A 65 12.49 6.71 10.42
CA SER A 65 12.08 8.08 10.07
C SER A 65 10.59 8.34 10.30
N ALA A 66 9.74 7.32 10.14
CA ALA A 66 8.30 7.44 10.40
C ALA A 66 8.01 7.74 11.86
N GLU A 67 8.62 6.97 12.77
CA GLU A 67 8.50 7.18 14.21
C GLU A 67 9.04 8.54 14.66
N ARG A 68 10.23 8.94 14.16
CA ARG A 68 10.81 10.25 14.50
C ARG A 68 9.95 11.41 14.04
N TYR A 69 9.33 11.29 12.86
CA TYR A 69 8.44 12.33 12.36
C TYR A 69 7.14 12.39 13.17
N TYR A 70 6.53 11.23 13.42
CA TYR A 70 5.34 11.10 14.24
C TYR A 70 5.50 11.75 15.62
N HIS A 71 6.55 11.42 16.37
CA HIS A 71 6.76 11.98 17.72
C HIS A 71 6.96 13.50 17.72
N LYS A 72 7.44 14.09 16.63
CA LYS A 72 7.59 15.55 16.52
C LYS A 72 6.28 16.28 16.26
N GLN A 73 5.28 15.58 15.71
CA GLN A 73 4.07 16.21 15.17
C GLN A 73 2.79 15.78 15.88
N VAL A 74 2.77 14.61 16.52
CA VAL A 74 1.57 14.01 17.11
C VAL A 74 0.87 14.96 18.08
N ASP A 75 1.61 15.66 18.95
CA ASP A 75 1.01 16.61 19.89
C ASP A 75 0.29 17.77 19.19
N THR A 76 0.87 18.25 18.08
CA THR A 76 0.26 19.33 17.28
C THR A 76 -1.01 18.85 16.59
N TRP A 77 -0.99 17.67 15.97
CA TRP A 77 -2.18 17.08 15.34
C TRP A 77 -3.26 16.73 16.37
N TRP A 78 -2.85 16.28 17.56
CA TRP A 78 -3.74 15.92 18.66
C TRP A 78 -4.53 17.13 19.18
N VAL A 79 -3.85 18.28 19.34
CA VAL A 79 -4.51 19.54 19.73
C VAL A 79 -5.51 20.02 18.67
N GLN A 80 -5.24 19.78 17.38
CA GLN A 80 -6.16 20.12 16.30
C GLN A 80 -7.40 19.23 16.30
N GLN A 81 -7.19 17.92 16.37
CA GLN A 81 -8.27 16.94 16.41
C GLN A 81 -7.78 15.65 17.10
N PRO A 82 -8.25 15.36 18.33
CA PRO A 82 -7.81 14.21 19.12
C PRO A 82 -8.49 12.91 18.65
N ARG A 83 -8.22 12.54 17.40
CA ARG A 83 -8.75 11.32 16.74
C ARG A 83 -7.64 10.62 15.99
N LEU A 84 -7.57 9.29 16.13
CA LEU A 84 -6.65 8.44 15.39
C LEU A 84 -6.78 8.67 13.88
N GLU A 85 -8.01 8.76 13.36
CA GLU A 85 -8.28 9.00 11.94
C GLU A 85 -7.55 10.25 11.41
N HIS A 86 -7.60 11.35 12.17
CA HIS A 86 -6.89 12.58 11.80
C HIS A 86 -5.37 12.39 11.78
N VAL A 87 -4.81 11.73 12.80
CA VAL A 87 -3.36 11.43 12.85
C VAL A 87 -2.95 10.51 11.69
N MET A 88 -3.79 9.54 11.35
CA MET A 88 -3.59 8.65 10.20
C MET A 88 -3.59 9.43 8.88
N ASP A 89 -4.52 10.37 8.70
CA ASP A 89 -4.57 11.22 7.51
C ASP A 89 -3.31 12.10 7.40
N GLN A 90 -2.84 12.69 8.51
CA GLN A 90 -1.62 13.51 8.50
C GLN A 90 -0.37 12.70 8.13
N LEU A 91 -0.24 11.48 8.67
CA LEU A 91 0.84 10.58 8.27
C LEU A 91 0.69 10.15 6.81
N HIS A 92 -0.52 9.86 6.35
CA HIS A 92 -0.76 9.55 4.94
C HIS A 92 -0.35 10.71 4.03
N LEU A 93 -0.72 11.95 4.37
CA LEU A 93 -0.30 13.14 3.62
C LEU A 93 1.22 13.32 3.58
N THR A 94 1.92 12.91 4.63
CA THR A 94 3.38 12.99 4.73
C THR A 94 4.08 11.92 3.91
N PHE A 95 3.58 10.68 3.96
CA PHE A 95 4.23 9.50 3.38
C PHE A 95 3.66 9.08 2.03
N LYS A 96 2.60 9.74 1.55
CA LYS A 96 2.12 9.57 0.18
C LYS A 96 3.12 10.17 -0.81
N THR A 97 3.23 9.50 -1.94
CA THR A 97 3.87 10.05 -3.13
C THR A 97 2.80 10.11 -4.20
N THR A 98 2.76 11.22 -4.95
CA THR A 98 1.90 11.35 -6.12
C THR A 98 2.77 11.65 -7.33
N ILE A 99 2.69 10.78 -8.33
CA ILE A 99 3.38 10.98 -9.62
C ILE A 99 2.39 11.53 -10.66
N THR A 100 2.89 12.29 -11.63
CA THR A 100 2.06 12.79 -12.73
C THR A 100 1.64 11.67 -13.67
N ALA A 101 0.62 11.91 -14.48
CA ALA A 101 0.20 10.96 -15.52
C ALA A 101 1.35 10.63 -16.50
N SER A 102 2.16 11.62 -16.87
CA SER A 102 3.31 11.43 -17.76
C SER A 102 4.42 10.60 -17.11
N GLN A 103 4.69 10.80 -15.82
CA GLN A 103 5.64 9.98 -15.06
C GLN A 103 5.14 8.54 -14.93
N ALA A 104 3.87 8.35 -14.55
CA ALA A 104 3.27 7.02 -14.46
C ALA A 104 3.33 6.28 -15.79
N MET A 105 2.91 6.92 -16.89
CA MET A 105 2.93 6.31 -18.22
C MET A 105 4.36 5.91 -18.65
N LYS A 106 5.36 6.73 -18.33
CA LYS A 106 6.76 6.38 -18.59
C LYS A 106 7.16 5.11 -17.83
N LEU A 107 6.81 4.99 -16.55
CA LEU A 107 7.13 3.83 -15.71
C LEU A 107 6.37 2.57 -16.14
N PHE A 108 5.14 2.71 -16.63
CA PHE A 108 4.42 1.59 -17.26
C PHE A 108 5.15 1.13 -18.52
N MET A 109 5.53 2.02 -19.43
CA MET A 109 6.19 1.63 -20.69
C MET A 109 7.63 1.10 -20.54
N GLU A 110 8.21 1.15 -19.34
CA GLU A 110 9.53 0.59 -19.08
C GLU A 110 9.51 -0.95 -19.17
N LYS A 111 10.48 -1.51 -19.89
CA LYS A 111 10.63 -2.97 -19.96
C LYS A 111 10.86 -3.56 -18.58
N LYS A 112 10.27 -4.72 -18.30
CA LYS A 112 10.56 -5.50 -17.09
C LYS A 112 12.07 -5.70 -16.93
N GLU A 113 12.59 -5.35 -15.76
CA GLU A 113 13.99 -5.64 -15.42
C GLU A 113 14.29 -7.15 -15.56
N ALA A 114 15.44 -7.49 -16.15
CA ALA A 114 15.81 -8.89 -16.41
C ALA A 114 15.85 -9.75 -15.14
N ARG A 115 16.30 -9.16 -14.03
CA ARG A 115 16.41 -9.81 -12.71
C ARG A 115 15.09 -10.01 -11.96
N ARG A 116 13.99 -9.40 -12.43
CA ARG A 116 12.69 -9.41 -11.75
C ARG A 116 11.79 -10.49 -12.35
N THR A 117 11.13 -11.28 -11.52
CA THR A 117 10.08 -12.20 -12.00
C THR A 117 8.83 -11.42 -12.43
N TRP A 118 7.92 -12.04 -13.18
CA TRP A 118 6.67 -11.38 -13.55
C TRP A 118 5.75 -11.07 -12.37
N ALA A 119 5.74 -11.93 -11.33
CA ALA A 119 5.00 -11.65 -10.10
C ALA A 119 5.57 -10.42 -9.35
N GLU A 120 6.89 -10.30 -9.25
CA GLU A 120 7.51 -9.10 -8.68
C GLU A 120 7.30 -7.86 -9.56
N HIS A 121 7.22 -8.03 -10.88
CA HIS A 121 6.93 -6.95 -11.80
C HIS A 121 5.48 -6.48 -11.66
N PHE A 122 4.52 -7.39 -11.53
CA PHE A 122 3.15 -7.06 -11.19
C PHE A 122 3.07 -6.18 -9.92
N HIS A 123 3.75 -6.56 -8.83
CA HIS A 123 3.80 -5.73 -7.62
C HIS A 123 4.39 -4.33 -7.84
N TYR A 124 5.39 -4.21 -8.72
CA TYR A 124 5.94 -2.90 -9.10
C TYR A 124 4.92 -2.06 -9.87
N VAL A 125 4.24 -2.66 -10.85
CA VAL A 125 3.27 -1.98 -11.71
C VAL A 125 2.04 -1.56 -10.91
N VAL A 126 1.60 -2.36 -9.93
CA VAL A 126 0.60 -1.96 -8.93
C VAL A 126 1.05 -0.75 -8.13
N ALA A 127 2.30 -0.73 -7.63
CA ALA A 127 2.82 0.44 -6.92
C ALA A 127 2.87 1.72 -7.79
N VAL A 128 3.09 1.59 -9.10
CA VAL A 128 3.00 2.72 -10.05
C VAL A 128 1.54 3.21 -10.17
N SER A 129 0.58 2.29 -10.26
CA SER A 129 -0.86 2.58 -10.27
C SER A 129 -1.28 3.33 -9.01
N ASP A 130 -0.89 2.84 -7.84
CA ASP A 130 -1.23 3.44 -6.55
C ASP A 130 -0.63 4.85 -6.41
N ALA A 131 0.65 5.02 -6.77
CA ALA A 131 1.31 6.33 -6.76
C ALA A 131 0.66 7.34 -7.72
N ARG A 132 -0.06 6.88 -8.75
CA ARG A 132 -0.82 7.75 -9.66
C ARG A 132 -2.21 8.09 -9.12
N GLY A 133 -2.78 7.24 -8.28
CA GLY A 133 -4.13 7.36 -7.73
C GLY A 133 -5.10 6.24 -8.13
N GLY A 134 -4.60 5.03 -8.43
CA GLY A 134 -5.42 3.82 -8.66
C GLY A 134 -5.90 3.69 -10.12
N THR A 135 -4.99 3.36 -11.03
CA THR A 135 -5.25 3.08 -12.45
C THR A 135 -5.09 1.59 -12.79
N ASP A 136 -5.93 0.74 -12.21
CA ASP A 136 -5.78 -0.72 -12.27
C ASP A 136 -5.89 -1.32 -13.68
N SER A 137 -6.66 -0.68 -14.57
CA SER A 137 -6.75 -1.08 -15.97
C SER A 137 -5.40 -0.96 -16.71
N LEU A 138 -4.58 0.04 -16.36
CA LEU A 138 -3.24 0.19 -16.92
C LEU A 138 -2.27 -0.89 -16.41
N VAL A 139 -2.50 -1.45 -15.22
CA VAL A 139 -1.72 -2.58 -14.70
C VAL A 139 -1.94 -3.80 -15.59
N LEU A 140 -3.20 -4.11 -15.91
CA LEU A 140 -3.54 -5.25 -16.77
C LEU A 140 -2.99 -5.05 -18.19
N ASP A 141 -3.21 -3.88 -18.79
CA ASP A 141 -2.69 -3.55 -20.11
C ASP A 141 -1.17 -3.72 -20.19
N ASN A 142 -0.47 -3.27 -19.15
CA ASN A 142 0.97 -3.39 -19.06
C ASN A 142 1.43 -4.86 -19.08
N ILE A 143 0.86 -5.70 -18.21
CA ILE A 143 1.21 -7.12 -18.12
C ILE A 143 0.93 -7.86 -19.42
N VAL A 144 -0.16 -7.52 -20.14
CA VAL A 144 -0.53 -8.20 -21.39
C VAL A 144 0.39 -7.79 -22.55
N HIS A 145 0.76 -6.51 -22.65
CA HIS A 145 1.42 -5.96 -23.84
C HIS A 145 2.94 -5.80 -23.71
N HIS A 146 3.49 -5.88 -22.50
CA HIS A 146 4.93 -5.68 -22.25
C HIS A 146 5.69 -6.99 -21.95
N VAL A 147 5.00 -8.13 -22.03
CA VAL A 147 5.64 -9.47 -22.00
C VAL A 147 6.55 -9.69 -23.20
N SER A 148 7.48 -10.66 -23.09
CA SER A 148 8.35 -11.00 -24.22
C SER A 148 7.53 -11.37 -25.45
N PRO A 149 8.03 -11.11 -26.68
CA PRO A 149 7.32 -11.45 -27.92
C PRO A 149 6.87 -12.92 -27.96
N ASP A 150 7.66 -13.82 -27.36
CA ASP A 150 7.38 -15.26 -27.30
C ASP A 150 6.15 -15.59 -26.43
N LEU A 151 5.90 -14.82 -25.37
CA LEU A 151 4.77 -14.98 -24.46
C LEU A 151 3.54 -14.18 -24.87
N MET A 152 3.69 -13.16 -25.72
CA MET A 152 2.63 -12.22 -26.07
C MET A 152 1.40 -12.92 -26.68
N ASN A 153 1.61 -13.87 -27.59
CA ASN A 153 0.50 -14.60 -28.21
C ASN A 153 -0.30 -15.43 -27.20
N VAL A 154 0.38 -16.01 -26.20
CA VAL A 154 -0.28 -16.83 -25.18
C VAL A 154 -1.01 -15.96 -24.15
N MET A 155 -0.43 -14.80 -23.81
CA MET A 155 -1.08 -13.81 -22.95
C MET A 155 -2.34 -13.24 -23.59
N GLN A 156 -2.28 -12.87 -24.88
CA GLN A 156 -3.45 -12.39 -25.60
C GLN A 156 -4.58 -13.42 -25.68
N ALA A 157 -4.24 -14.71 -25.79
CA ALA A 157 -5.25 -15.77 -25.77
C ALA A 157 -5.93 -15.97 -24.39
N LYS A 158 -5.25 -15.59 -23.30
CA LYS A 158 -5.77 -15.65 -21.93
C LYS A 158 -6.34 -14.31 -21.43
N TYR A 159 -6.09 -13.25 -22.18
CA TYR A 159 -6.65 -11.94 -21.94
C TYR A 159 -8.14 -11.95 -22.30
N ASP A 160 -8.92 -11.39 -21.41
CA ASP A 160 -10.37 -11.29 -21.47
C ASP A 160 -10.70 -9.81 -21.22
N PRO A 161 -11.04 -9.05 -22.27
CA PRO A 161 -11.32 -7.63 -22.15
C PRO A 161 -12.64 -7.34 -21.43
N THR A 162 -13.47 -8.35 -21.15
CA THR A 162 -14.77 -8.19 -20.49
C THR A 162 -14.68 -8.25 -18.97
N ARG A 163 -13.55 -8.73 -18.43
CA ARG A 163 -13.29 -8.77 -16.99
C ARG A 163 -13.12 -7.35 -16.43
N LEU A 164 -13.71 -7.12 -15.27
CA LEU A 164 -13.62 -5.87 -14.52
C LEU A 164 -12.69 -5.97 -13.30
N ASP A 165 -12.27 -7.20 -12.94
CA ASP A 165 -11.33 -7.49 -11.87
C ASP A 165 -9.87 -7.38 -12.34
N TYR A 166 -9.51 -6.20 -12.86
CA TYR A 166 -8.25 -5.97 -13.58
C TYR A 166 -7.00 -6.43 -12.81
N LEU A 167 -6.90 -6.13 -11.51
CA LEU A 167 -5.75 -6.54 -10.70
C LEU A 167 -5.65 -8.06 -10.54
N ARG A 168 -6.79 -8.74 -10.35
CA ARG A 168 -6.82 -10.20 -10.21
C ARG A 168 -6.39 -10.86 -11.51
N HIS A 169 -6.91 -10.36 -12.63
CA HIS A 169 -6.55 -10.88 -13.95
C HIS A 169 -5.06 -10.65 -14.25
N ALA A 170 -4.55 -9.46 -13.95
CA ALA A 170 -3.14 -9.14 -14.13
C ALA A 170 -2.23 -10.06 -13.27
N GLU A 171 -2.63 -10.36 -12.03
CA GLU A 171 -1.93 -11.29 -11.14
C GLU A 171 -1.90 -12.72 -11.72
N GLU A 172 -3.04 -13.23 -12.20
CA GLU A 172 -3.13 -14.56 -12.83
C GLU A 172 -2.20 -14.67 -14.05
N LEU A 173 -2.19 -13.65 -14.91
CA LEU A 173 -1.32 -13.61 -16.08
C LEU A 173 0.16 -13.49 -15.68
N ALA A 174 0.48 -12.70 -14.66
CA ALA A 174 1.85 -12.57 -14.15
C ALA A 174 2.37 -13.89 -13.54
N HIS A 175 1.51 -14.69 -12.91
CA HIS A 175 1.86 -16.03 -12.44
C HIS A 175 2.01 -17.05 -13.56
N PHE A 176 1.25 -16.91 -14.64
CA PHE A 176 1.40 -17.76 -15.81
C PHE A 176 2.69 -17.48 -16.59
N ALA A 177 3.17 -16.23 -16.55
CA ALA A 177 4.34 -15.76 -17.31
C ALA A 177 5.71 -16.24 -16.80
N GLN A 178 5.76 -17.02 -15.72
CA GLN A 178 7.01 -17.36 -15.02
C GLN A 178 7.96 -18.24 -15.82
#